data_AF-A0A953H6U2-F1
#
_entry.id   AF-A0A953H6U2-F1
#
_cell.length_a   1.000
_cell.length_b   1.000
_cell.length_c   1.000
_cell.angle_alpha   90.00
_cell.angle_beta   90.00
_cell.angle_gamma   90.00
#
_symmetry.space_group_name_H-M   'P 1'
#
loop_
_entity.id
_entity.type
_entity.pdbx_description
1 polymer ?
#
loop_
_entity_poly.entity_id
_entity_poly.type
_entity_poly.pdbx_seq_one_letter_code
_entity_poly.pdbx_strand_id
1 'polypeptide(L)'
;MYILVINLPANYTAFRQFRTKILRAVQRNPSLIKKLFANTHRVYVRSKPNGPLEPSLAYDIDEARFNAVLEKVARGIYYHHYNICWPGEIHVRPEFLVSIDQPNSIQTNILTQTITAASNMLFAGSPSYGANPSVFCYQVYDLPGKAPLMMRFRFYGEGCVTLIFNKRDLPTALIPPETASGPSN
;
A
#
# COMPACT_ATOMS: atom_id res chain seq x y z
N MET A 1 -11.17 -5.43 6.56
CA MET A 1 -10.61 -4.43 5.64
C MET A 1 -11.38 -4.51 4.32
N TYR A 2 -12.45 -3.72 4.18
CA TYR A 2 -13.38 -3.79 3.04
C TYR A 2 -12.85 -3.04 1.81
N ILE A 3 -12.04 -2.01 2.03
CA ILE A 3 -11.52 -1.08 1.01
C ILE A 3 -10.70 -1.80 -0.07
N LEU A 4 -9.88 -2.80 0.30
CA LEU A 4 -9.07 -3.57 -0.67
C LEU A 4 -9.88 -4.40 -1.66
N VAL A 5 -11.16 -4.65 -1.37
CA VAL A 5 -12.04 -5.51 -2.15
C VAL A 5 -13.03 -4.68 -2.97
N ILE A 6 -13.25 -3.42 -2.58
CA ILE A 6 -14.20 -2.47 -3.21
C ILE A 6 -13.48 -1.55 -4.21
N ASN A 7 -12.18 -1.73 -4.44
CA ASN A 7 -11.46 -0.92 -5.40
C ASN A 7 -11.79 -1.31 -6.86
N LEU A 8 -11.71 -0.34 -7.77
CA LEU A 8 -11.99 -0.55 -9.20
C LEU A 8 -11.15 -1.66 -9.87
N PRO A 9 -9.85 -1.86 -9.55
CA PRO A 9 -9.05 -2.90 -10.18
C PRO A 9 -9.24 -4.31 -9.58
N ALA A 10 -10.29 -4.54 -8.77
CA ALA A 10 -10.49 -5.82 -8.12
C ALA A 10 -10.92 -6.91 -9.10
N ASN A 11 -10.31 -8.09 -8.99
CA ASN A 11 -10.65 -9.24 -9.83
C ASN A 11 -11.93 -9.97 -9.37
N TYR A 12 -12.29 -11.04 -10.10
CA TYR A 12 -13.47 -11.85 -9.81
C TYR A 12 -13.51 -12.41 -8.38
N THR A 13 -12.36 -12.74 -7.80
CA THR A 13 -12.27 -13.26 -6.42
C THR A 13 -12.68 -12.19 -5.41
N ALA A 14 -12.22 -10.95 -5.59
CA ALA A 14 -12.68 -9.82 -4.79
C ALA A 14 -14.18 -9.58 -4.96
N PHE A 15 -14.70 -9.61 -6.19
CA PHE A 15 -16.13 -9.46 -6.44
C PHE A 15 -16.97 -10.52 -5.70
N ARG A 16 -16.55 -11.78 -5.70
CA ARG A 16 -17.22 -12.85 -4.92
C ARG A 16 -17.15 -12.60 -3.42
N GLN A 17 -16.00 -12.18 -2.91
CA GLN A 17 -15.84 -11.86 -1.49
C GLN A 17 -16.73 -10.68 -1.09
N PHE A 18 -16.83 -9.67 -1.95
CA PHE A 18 -17.74 -8.54 -1.79
C PHE A 18 -19.20 -9.00 -1.68
N ARG A 19 -19.69 -9.71 -2.70
CA ARG A 19 -21.09 -10.17 -2.76
C ARG A 19 -21.49 -11.10 -1.62
N THR A 20 -20.54 -11.84 -1.05
CA THR A 20 -20.83 -12.84 -0.02
C THR A 20 -20.53 -12.30 1.37
N LYS A 21 -19.24 -12.18 1.73
CA LYS A 21 -18.81 -11.89 3.09
C LYS A 21 -19.01 -10.43 3.46
N ILE A 22 -18.66 -9.51 2.56
CA ILE A 22 -18.78 -8.07 2.81
C ILE A 22 -20.26 -7.70 2.88
N LEU A 23 -21.07 -8.10 1.90
CA LEU A 23 -22.49 -7.80 1.90
C LEU A 23 -23.22 -8.39 3.12
N ARG A 24 -22.88 -9.61 3.57
CA ARG A 24 -23.43 -10.17 4.82
C ARG A 24 -23.00 -9.38 6.06
N ALA A 25 -21.75 -8.96 6.14
CA ALA A 25 -21.27 -8.16 7.27
C ALA A 25 -21.96 -6.79 7.31
N VAL A 26 -22.20 -6.20 6.14
CA VAL A 26 -22.98 -4.98 5.94
C VAL A 26 -24.42 -5.16 6.41
N GLN A 27 -25.10 -6.23 5.99
CA GLN A 27 -26.47 -6.53 6.40
C GLN A 27 -26.59 -6.68 7.92
N ARG A 28 -25.56 -7.24 8.57
CA ARG A 28 -25.51 -7.39 10.03
C ARG A 28 -25.22 -6.09 10.79
N ASN A 29 -24.58 -5.11 10.14
CA ASN A 29 -24.31 -3.81 10.75
C ASN A 29 -24.54 -2.66 9.74
N PRO A 30 -25.81 -2.24 9.55
CA PRO A 30 -26.16 -1.20 8.57
C PRO A 30 -25.49 0.16 8.86
N SER A 31 -25.22 0.46 10.14
CA SER A 31 -24.56 1.71 10.54
C SER A 31 -23.15 1.85 9.97
N LEU A 32 -22.46 0.72 9.74
CA LEU A 32 -21.12 0.70 9.18
C LEU A 32 -21.13 1.11 7.70
N ILE A 33 -22.12 0.63 6.94
CA ILE A 33 -22.27 1.05 5.54
C ILE A 33 -22.73 2.49 5.45
N LYS A 34 -23.62 2.92 6.34
CA LYS A 34 -24.10 4.30 6.34
C LYS A 34 -22.94 5.28 6.52
N LYS A 35 -21.93 4.92 7.32
CA LYS A 35 -20.69 5.69 7.46
C LYS A 35 -19.80 5.62 6.22
N LEU A 36 -19.63 4.44 5.62
CA LEU A 36 -18.80 4.25 4.42
C LEU A 36 -19.38 4.98 3.19
N PHE A 37 -20.71 5.04 3.09
CA PHE A 37 -21.46 5.69 2.01
C PHE A 37 -21.99 7.08 2.41
N ALA A 38 -21.57 7.64 3.55
CA ALA A 38 -22.04 8.96 3.99
C ALA A 38 -21.56 10.07 3.03
N ASN A 39 -20.32 9.95 2.56
CA ASN A 39 -19.64 10.94 1.74
C ASN A 39 -19.27 10.35 0.38
N THR A 40 -20.29 9.97 -0.40
CA THR A 40 -20.07 9.44 -1.75
C THR A 40 -19.96 10.55 -2.77
N HIS A 41 -18.94 10.46 -3.61
CA HIS A 41 -18.75 11.38 -4.73
C HIS A 41 -19.00 10.60 -6.02
N ARG A 42 -19.89 11.11 -6.88
CA ARG A 42 -20.07 10.56 -8.22
C ARG A 42 -18.86 10.95 -9.05
N VAL A 43 -18.19 9.96 -9.62
CA VAL A 43 -16.99 10.16 -10.43
C VAL A 43 -17.15 9.44 -11.75
N TYR A 44 -16.43 9.91 -12.76
CA TYR A 44 -16.28 9.20 -14.02
C TYR A 44 -14.87 8.64 -14.09
N VAL A 45 -14.75 7.34 -14.31
CA VAL A 45 -13.47 6.64 -14.37
C VAL A 45 -13.29 5.99 -15.71
N ARG A 46 -12.03 5.93 -16.15
CA ARG A 46 -11.66 5.28 -17.40
C ARG A 46 -10.90 4.00 -17.06
N SER A 47 -11.55 2.86 -17.25
CA SER A 47 -11.01 1.54 -16.89
C SER A 47 -9.84 1.07 -17.78
N LYS A 48 -9.65 1.70 -18.96
CA LYS A 48 -8.57 1.40 -19.92
C LYS A 48 -8.03 2.69 -20.55
N PRO A 49 -6.74 2.77 -20.93
CA PRO A 49 -6.25 3.86 -21.77
C PRO A 49 -7.14 4.00 -23.01
N ASN A 50 -7.66 5.21 -23.25
CA ASN A 50 -8.59 5.54 -24.35
C ASN A 50 -10.00 4.88 -24.31
N GLY A 51 -10.37 4.14 -23.26
CA GLY A 51 -11.73 3.59 -23.09
C GLY A 51 -12.80 4.65 -22.78
N PRO A 52 -14.09 4.30 -22.80
CA PRO A 52 -15.16 5.23 -22.40
C PRO A 52 -15.05 5.62 -20.93
N LEU A 53 -15.56 6.81 -20.58
CA LEU A 53 -15.77 7.20 -19.19
C LEU A 53 -17.00 6.45 -18.66
N GLU A 54 -16.81 5.72 -17.57
CA GLU A 54 -17.86 4.94 -16.91
C GLU A 54 -18.23 5.62 -15.58
N PRO A 55 -19.54 5.77 -15.28
CA PRO A 55 -19.97 6.32 -14.01
C PRO A 55 -19.59 5.36 -12.87
N SER A 56 -19.04 5.93 -11.79
CA SER A 56 -18.65 5.20 -10.59
C SER A 56 -18.85 6.07 -9.35
N LEU A 57 -18.51 5.51 -8.20
CA LEU A 57 -18.62 6.14 -6.89
C LEU A 57 -17.27 6.09 -6.18
N ALA A 58 -16.82 7.24 -5.71
CA ALA A 58 -15.73 7.38 -4.77
C ALA A 58 -16.28 7.53 -3.36
N TYR A 59 -15.53 7.04 -2.38
CA TYR A 59 -15.91 7.03 -0.96
C TYR A 59 -14.72 7.50 -0.14
N ASP A 60 -14.99 8.29 0.88
CA ASP A 60 -13.97 8.67 1.85
C ASP A 60 -13.48 7.44 2.61
N ILE A 61 -12.18 7.41 2.89
CA ILE A 61 -11.57 6.41 3.75
C ILE A 61 -10.89 7.07 4.94
N ASP A 62 -10.90 6.37 6.06
CA ASP A 62 -9.99 6.65 7.18
C ASP A 62 -8.59 6.18 6.78
N GLU A 63 -7.84 7.06 6.12
CA GLU A 63 -6.51 6.76 5.59
C GLU A 63 -5.53 6.37 6.70
N ALA A 64 -5.57 7.04 7.85
CA ALA A 64 -4.70 6.75 8.99
C ALA A 64 -4.90 5.31 9.48
N ARG A 65 -6.16 4.90 9.69
CA ARG A 65 -6.48 3.52 10.07
C ARG A 65 -6.12 2.53 8.97
N PHE A 66 -6.35 2.88 7.72
CA PHE A 66 -6.04 2.02 6.58
C PHE A 66 -4.53 1.75 6.48
N ASN A 67 -3.72 2.80 6.53
CA ASN A 67 -2.26 2.73 6.50
C ASN A 67 -1.73 1.95 7.71
N ALA A 68 -2.26 2.16 8.92
CA ALA A 68 -1.85 1.41 10.10
C ALA A 68 -2.12 -0.11 9.98
N VAL A 69 -3.19 -0.52 9.29
CA VAL A 69 -3.44 -1.94 9.01
C VAL A 69 -2.44 -2.48 8.00
N LEU A 70 -2.19 -1.75 6.91
CA LEU A 70 -1.22 -2.15 5.89
C LEU A 70 0.20 -2.22 6.43
N GLU A 71 0.59 -1.32 7.34
CA GLU A 71 1.89 -1.34 8.02
C GLU A 71 2.06 -2.64 8.84
N LYS A 72 1.04 -3.06 9.59
CA LYS A 72 1.07 -4.32 10.34
C LYS A 72 1.23 -5.53 9.42
N VAL A 73 0.53 -5.53 8.27
CA VAL A 73 0.69 -6.57 7.26
C VAL A 73 2.12 -6.53 6.70
N ALA A 74 2.66 -5.34 6.42
CA ALA A 74 4.02 -5.16 5.93
C ALA A 74 5.07 -5.75 6.87
N ARG A 75 4.95 -5.49 8.18
CA ARG A 75 5.84 -6.06 9.20
C ARG A 75 5.76 -7.58 9.24
N GLY A 76 4.55 -8.14 9.16
CA GLY A 76 4.33 -9.59 9.13
C GLY A 76 4.95 -10.26 7.91
N ILE A 77 4.79 -9.65 6.72
CA ILE A 77 5.39 -10.17 5.48
C ILE A 77 6.91 -10.02 5.50
N TYR A 78 7.43 -8.91 6.02
CA TYR A 78 8.87 -8.71 6.18
C TYR A 78 9.48 -9.80 7.06
N TYR A 79 8.87 -10.06 8.23
CA TYR A 79 9.29 -11.14 9.11
C TYR A 79 9.19 -12.50 8.44
N HIS A 80 8.10 -12.80 7.73
CA HIS A 80 7.96 -14.04 6.99
C HIS A 80 9.05 -14.23 5.92
N HIS A 81 9.46 -13.16 5.24
CA HIS A 81 10.44 -13.22 4.17
C HIS A 81 11.89 -13.35 4.67
N TYR A 82 12.25 -12.59 5.71
CA TYR A 82 13.63 -12.48 6.20
C TYR A 82 13.88 -13.18 7.54
N ASN A 83 12.83 -13.65 8.21
CA ASN A 83 12.85 -14.20 9.57
C ASN A 83 13.40 -13.23 10.64
N ILE A 84 13.32 -11.92 10.37
CA ILE A 84 13.80 -10.84 11.24
C ILE A 84 12.75 -9.74 11.29
N CYS A 85 12.56 -9.11 12.46
CA CYS A 85 11.65 -7.98 12.61
C CYS A 85 12.29 -6.69 12.06
N TRP A 86 11.53 -5.90 11.29
CA TRP A 86 11.99 -4.57 10.87
C TRP A 86 11.85 -3.56 12.03
N PRO A 87 12.94 -2.93 12.50
CA PRO A 87 12.88 -1.98 13.62
C PRO A 87 12.57 -0.54 13.17
N GLY A 88 12.63 -0.27 11.87
CA GLY A 88 12.47 1.06 11.31
C GLY A 88 11.02 1.44 10.99
N GLU A 89 10.91 2.59 10.34
CA GLU A 89 9.65 3.11 9.82
C GLU A 89 9.30 2.45 8.48
N ILE A 90 7.99 2.33 8.23
CA ILE A 90 7.46 1.81 6.96
C ILE A 90 6.48 2.85 6.44
N HIS A 91 6.80 3.42 5.27
CA HIS A 91 5.88 4.31 4.57
C HIS A 91 4.98 3.49 3.66
N VAL A 92 3.66 3.65 3.84
CA VAL A 92 2.64 2.97 3.04
C VAL A 92 2.15 3.90 1.93
N ARG A 93 2.18 3.42 0.69
CA ARG A 93 1.71 4.14 -0.50
C ARG A 93 0.72 3.28 -1.29
N PRO A 94 -0.58 3.35 -0.95
CA PRO A 94 -1.61 2.70 -1.75
C PRO A 94 -1.72 3.37 -3.13
N GLU A 95 -1.55 2.59 -4.19
CA GLU A 95 -1.47 3.11 -5.58
C GLU A 95 -2.85 3.39 -6.21
N PHE A 96 -3.92 2.97 -5.54
CA PHE A 96 -5.30 3.05 -6.03
C PHE A 96 -6.15 4.12 -5.31
N LEU A 97 -5.56 4.89 -4.39
CA LEU A 97 -6.25 6.01 -3.74
C LEU A 97 -6.12 7.28 -4.59
N VAL A 98 -7.19 8.06 -4.59
CA VAL A 98 -7.31 9.31 -5.33
C VAL A 98 -7.75 10.39 -4.35
N SER A 99 -7.08 11.53 -4.39
CA SER A 99 -7.49 12.74 -3.67
C SER A 99 -8.54 13.48 -4.49
N ILE A 100 -9.67 13.78 -3.87
CA ILE A 100 -10.80 14.50 -4.46
C ILE A 100 -11.10 15.71 -3.57
N ASP A 101 -11.38 16.86 -4.19
CA ASP A 101 -11.81 18.09 -3.52
C ASP A 101 -10.88 18.65 -2.43
N GLN A 102 -9.59 18.28 -2.48
CA GLN A 102 -8.53 18.90 -1.68
C GLN A 102 -7.78 19.95 -2.51
N PRO A 103 -7.25 21.03 -1.89
CA PRO A 103 -6.50 22.09 -2.59
C PRO A 103 -5.37 21.57 -3.49
N ASN A 104 -4.70 20.48 -3.07
CA ASN A 104 -3.57 19.88 -3.78
C ASN A 104 -3.91 18.55 -4.48
N SER A 105 -5.20 18.25 -4.66
CA SER A 105 -5.68 16.96 -5.20
C SER A 105 -5.02 16.56 -6.51
N ILE A 106 -4.89 17.48 -7.47
CA ILE A 106 -4.22 17.25 -8.76
C ILE A 106 -2.77 16.81 -8.54
N GLN A 107 -2.00 17.54 -7.73
CA GLN A 107 -0.59 17.24 -7.48
C GLN A 107 -0.43 15.89 -6.75
N THR A 108 -1.28 15.63 -5.75
CA THR A 108 -1.30 14.33 -5.04
C THR A 108 -1.57 13.18 -6.01
N ASN A 109 -2.54 13.33 -6.90
CA ASN A 109 -2.89 12.29 -7.87
C ASN A 109 -1.79 12.05 -8.91
N ILE A 110 -1.14 13.12 -9.39
CA ILE A 110 0.04 13.00 -10.27
C ILE A 110 1.16 12.26 -9.55
N LEU A 111 1.45 12.62 -8.29
CA LEU A 111 2.48 11.93 -7.51
C LEU A 111 2.18 10.43 -7.35
N THR A 112 0.93 10.08 -7.03
CA THR A 112 0.49 8.67 -6.96
C THR A 112 0.73 7.96 -8.29
N GLN A 113 0.34 8.56 -9.42
CA GLN A 113 0.58 7.99 -10.75
C GLN A 113 2.07 7.81 -11.07
N THR A 114 2.91 8.77 -10.69
CA THR A 114 4.37 8.68 -10.83
C THR A 114 4.94 7.53 -9.99
N ILE A 115 4.51 7.39 -8.73
CA ILE A 115 4.91 6.28 -7.85
C ILE A 115 4.48 4.94 -8.45
N THR A 116 3.25 4.83 -8.97
CA THR A 116 2.74 3.64 -9.64
C THR A 116 3.59 3.25 -10.84
N ALA A 117 3.91 4.22 -11.71
CA ALA A 117 4.74 3.99 -12.90
C ALA A 117 6.17 3.56 -12.51
N ALA A 118 6.79 4.26 -11.56
CA ALA A 118 8.13 3.92 -11.07
C ALA A 118 8.15 2.53 -10.42
N SER A 119 7.12 2.20 -9.61
CA SER A 119 6.99 0.88 -8.98
C SER A 119 6.78 -0.23 -10.01
N ASN A 120 6.01 0.02 -11.07
CA ASN A 120 5.88 -0.94 -12.18
C ASN A 120 7.23 -1.26 -12.81
N MET A 121 8.05 -0.25 -13.09
CA MET A 121 9.38 -0.46 -13.67
C MET A 121 10.33 -1.16 -12.69
N LEU A 122 10.38 -0.69 -11.44
CA LEU A 122 11.29 -1.18 -10.41
C LEU A 122 11.11 -2.67 -10.12
N PHE A 123 9.85 -3.12 -10.06
CA PHE A 123 9.50 -4.50 -9.70
C PHE A 123 9.23 -5.41 -10.91
N ALA A 124 9.38 -4.94 -12.16
CA ALA A 124 9.05 -5.71 -13.36
C ALA A 124 9.80 -7.05 -13.45
N GLY A 125 11.07 -7.08 -13.00
CA GLY A 125 11.92 -8.28 -13.02
C GLY A 125 12.00 -9.01 -11.68
N SER A 126 11.36 -8.52 -10.63
CA SER A 126 11.47 -9.11 -9.29
C SER A 126 10.61 -10.37 -9.15
N PRO A 127 11.11 -11.43 -8.48
CA PRO A 127 10.30 -12.59 -8.15
C PRO A 127 9.03 -12.20 -7.38
N SER A 128 7.93 -12.86 -7.71
CA SER A 128 6.64 -12.71 -7.02
C SER A 128 6.42 -13.86 -6.05
N TYR A 129 6.15 -13.52 -4.80
CA TYR A 129 5.91 -14.45 -3.70
C TYR A 129 4.44 -14.43 -3.28
N GLY A 130 3.90 -15.58 -2.90
CA GLY A 130 2.53 -15.70 -2.38
C GLY A 130 1.86 -16.99 -2.85
N ALA A 131 1.15 -17.66 -1.93
CA ALA A 131 0.51 -18.95 -2.22
C ALA A 131 -0.67 -18.84 -3.21
N ASN A 132 -1.30 -17.66 -3.30
CA ASN A 132 -2.39 -17.41 -4.23
C ASN A 132 -2.26 -16.00 -4.83
N PRO A 133 -1.52 -15.86 -5.96
CA PRO A 133 -1.28 -14.56 -6.60
C PRO A 133 -2.55 -13.81 -7.02
N SER A 134 -3.66 -14.53 -7.23
CA SER A 134 -4.95 -13.88 -7.53
C SER A 134 -5.57 -13.17 -6.33
N VAL A 135 -5.14 -13.48 -5.10
CA VAL A 135 -5.65 -12.85 -3.87
C VAL A 135 -4.60 -11.94 -3.27
N PHE A 136 -3.38 -12.45 -3.13
CA PHE A 136 -2.27 -11.71 -2.56
C PHE A 136 -0.95 -12.27 -3.09
N CYS A 137 -0.13 -11.37 -3.61
CA CYS A 137 1.30 -11.60 -3.76
C CYS A 137 2.09 -10.36 -3.37
N TYR A 138 3.38 -10.56 -3.18
CA TYR A 138 4.32 -9.48 -2.92
C TYR A 138 5.62 -9.67 -3.70
N GLN A 139 6.28 -8.56 -3.98
CA GLN A 139 7.61 -8.54 -4.57
C GLN A 139 8.53 -7.74 -3.65
N VAL A 140 9.82 -8.07 -3.68
CA VAL A 140 10.85 -7.42 -2.87
C VAL A 140 11.88 -6.81 -3.80
N TYR A 141 12.27 -5.58 -3.49
CA TYR A 141 13.38 -4.90 -4.11
C TYR A 141 14.33 -4.50 -2.98
N ASP A 142 15.45 -5.21 -2.92
CA ASP A 142 16.45 -5.08 -1.88
C ASP A 142 17.81 -4.93 -2.57
N LEU A 143 18.46 -3.79 -2.34
CA LEU A 143 19.81 -3.55 -2.82
C LEU A 143 20.76 -3.84 -1.66
N PRO A 144 21.61 -4.89 -1.76
CA PRO A 144 22.51 -5.27 -0.69
C PRO A 144 23.31 -4.06 -0.17
N GLY A 145 23.21 -3.80 1.14
CA GLY A 145 23.91 -2.71 1.81
C GLY A 145 23.32 -1.30 1.60
N LYS A 146 22.22 -1.14 0.85
CA LYS A 146 21.59 0.16 0.61
C LYS A 146 20.13 0.16 1.06
N ALA A 147 19.82 1.05 2.00
CA ALA A 147 18.44 1.47 2.25
C ALA A 147 18.05 2.55 1.22
N PRO A 148 16.75 2.69 0.89
CA PRO A 148 15.62 1.96 1.45
C PRO A 148 15.36 0.61 0.78
N LEU A 149 14.91 -0.36 1.59
CA LEU A 149 14.32 -1.60 1.09
C LEU A 149 12.87 -1.31 0.67
N MET A 150 12.42 -1.89 -0.44
CA MET A 150 11.06 -1.69 -0.92
C MET A 150 10.34 -3.02 -1.10
N MET A 151 9.07 -3.03 -0.73
CA MET A 151 8.17 -4.13 -1.09
C MET A 151 6.97 -3.58 -1.84
N ARG A 152 6.43 -4.39 -2.73
CA ARG A 152 5.17 -4.07 -3.41
C ARG A 152 4.17 -5.18 -3.18
N PHE A 153 3.06 -4.84 -2.56
CA PHE A 153 1.96 -5.75 -2.32
C PHE A 153 0.92 -5.60 -3.41
N ARG A 154 0.36 -6.72 -3.83
CA ARG A 154 -0.69 -6.80 -4.82
C ARG A 154 -1.85 -7.58 -4.25
N PHE A 155 -2.97 -6.92 -4.06
CA PHE A 155 -4.21 -7.50 -3.57
C PHE A 155 -5.21 -7.64 -4.73
N TYR A 156 -5.84 -8.81 -4.82
CA TYR A 156 -6.96 -9.09 -5.69
C TYR A 156 -6.82 -8.62 -7.15
N GLY A 157 -5.64 -8.80 -7.77
CA GLY A 157 -5.39 -8.35 -9.14
C GLY A 157 -4.51 -7.11 -9.19
N GLU A 158 -5.06 -5.90 -9.40
CA GLU A 158 -4.23 -4.69 -9.57
C GLU A 158 -4.28 -3.72 -8.39
N GLY A 159 -4.85 -4.12 -7.25
CA GLY A 159 -4.80 -3.36 -6.00
C GLY A 159 -3.39 -3.32 -5.41
N CYS A 160 -2.55 -2.41 -5.91
CA CYS A 160 -1.15 -2.33 -5.53
C CYS A 160 -0.91 -1.38 -4.35
N VAL A 161 0.03 -1.74 -3.49
CA VAL A 161 0.53 -0.92 -2.39
C VAL A 161 2.06 -0.99 -2.39
N THR A 162 2.72 0.14 -2.56
CA THR A 162 4.17 0.24 -2.40
C THR A 162 4.50 0.56 -0.95
N LEU A 163 5.51 -0.14 -0.43
CA LEU A 163 5.99 -0.05 0.94
C LEU A 163 7.47 0.31 0.91
N ILE A 164 7.84 1.37 1.64
CA ILE A 164 9.22 1.84 1.72
C ILE A 164 9.70 1.67 3.15
N PHE A 165 10.69 0.81 3.33
CA PHE A 165 11.28 0.44 4.62
C PHE A 165 12.52 1.31 4.83
N ASN A 166 12.38 2.31 5.70
CA ASN A 166 13.47 3.21 6.06
C ASN A 166 14.13 2.71 7.35
N LYS A 167 15.45 2.60 7.34
CA LYS A 167 16.18 2.37 8.60
C LYS A 167 15.94 3.58 9.48
N ARG A 168 15.79 3.34 10.77
CA ARG A 168 15.74 4.42 11.74
C ARG A 168 17.13 5.05 11.75
N ASP A 169 17.25 6.33 11.41
CA ASP A 169 18.43 7.09 11.79
C ASP A 169 18.42 7.14 13.32
N LEU A 170 19.33 6.40 13.96
CA LEU A 170 19.64 6.65 15.35
C LEU A 170 20.22 8.06 15.41
N PRO A 171 19.79 8.92 16.34
CA PRO A 171 20.45 10.20 16.56
C PRO A 171 21.95 9.93 16.75
N THR A 172 22.81 10.65 16.02
CA THR A 172 24.28 10.55 16.05
C THR A 172 24.88 10.72 17.46
N ALA A 173 24.08 11.15 18.44
CA ALA A 173 24.47 11.38 19.83
C ALA A 173 24.75 10.12 20.67
N LEU A 174 24.67 8.90 20.11
CA LEU A 174 24.97 7.65 20.84
C LEU A 174 26.15 6.86 20.27
N ILE A 175 26.97 7.46 19.40
CA ILE A 175 28.26 6.88 19.02
C ILE A 175 29.25 7.33 20.11
N PRO A 176 29.75 6.43 20.99
CA PRO A 176 30.83 6.80 21.90
C PRO A 176 32.04 7.19 21.04
N PRO A 177 32.81 8.22 21.42
CA PRO A 177 34.03 8.54 20.69
C PRO A 177 34.93 7.31 20.72
N GLU A 178 35.24 6.77 19.54
CA GLU A 178 36.26 5.75 19.39
C GLU A 178 37.53 6.24 20.09
N THR A 179 38.05 5.38 20.96
CA THR A 179 39.33 5.54 21.63
C THR A 179 40.42 5.83 20.60
N ALA A 180 40.76 7.12 20.46
CA ALA A 180 42.00 7.54 19.85
C ALA A 180 43.16 7.18 20.80
N SER A 181 43.52 5.89 20.82
CA SER A 181 44.80 5.42 21.32
C SER A 181 45.63 4.96 20.12
N GLY A 182 46.19 5.92 19.40
CA GLY A 182 47.36 5.68 18.55
C GLY A 182 48.61 5.73 19.46
N PRO A 183 49.52 4.76 19.37
CA PRO A 183 50.66 4.69 20.27
C PRO A 183 51.65 5.82 19.95
N SER A 184 52.14 6.45 21.02
CA SER A 184 53.40 7.17 21.05
C SER A 184 54.56 6.23 20.71
N ASN A 185 55.17 6.42 19.54
CA ASN A 185 56.62 6.50 19.30
C ASN A 185 56.91 6.66 17.81
#